data_AF-A0A538PZB4-F1
#
_entry.id   AF-A0A538PZB4-F1
#
_cell.length_a   1.000
_cell.length_b   1.000
_cell.length_c   1.000
_cell.angle_alpha   90.00
_cell.angle_beta   90.00
_cell.angle_gamma   90.00
#
_symmetry.space_group_name_H-M   'P 1'
#
loop_
_entity.id
_entity.type
_entity.pdbx_description
1 polymer ?
#
loop_
_entity_poly.entity_id
_entity_poly.type
_entity_poly.pdbx_seq_one_letter_code
_entity_poly.pdbx_strand_id
1 'polypeptide(L)'
;MTKRAKPTTVATASARRARKPDPPAPPAAVPAASSPKATGKLDAPPAAPLGPIRKAAAKPERPGVATGPGPRWLRLALVGLALVYYGALVHHLPDSRWTRPAVFFTEATALFPSANAVVLEFRLEAWACGKGWQPIDPRPYFPIQPDDKESRFQRLGYFYFNHKSLTRRDREAAEALDRYIAARHADLDDGVAGPIGGIRVVKVVRPFPAPGEPVERYHFDPFAQAPSDERREKYATPEAETRRRCASS
;
A
#
# COMPACT_ATOMS: atom_id res chain seq x y z
N MET A 1 56.04 -48.82 23.79
CA MET A 1 55.61 -47.51 24.35
C MET A 1 54.16 -47.25 23.97
N THR A 2 53.23 -47.67 24.82
CA THR A 2 51.77 -47.63 24.59
C THR A 2 51.18 -46.37 25.22
N LYS A 3 50.69 -45.44 24.41
CA LYS A 3 50.02 -44.21 24.88
C LYS A 3 48.59 -44.54 25.33
N ARG A 4 48.33 -44.42 26.64
CA ARG A 4 46.98 -44.47 27.25
C ARG A 4 46.18 -43.22 26.85
N ALA A 5 45.01 -43.41 26.24
CA ALA A 5 44.01 -42.37 26.05
C ALA A 5 43.24 -42.12 27.36
N LYS A 6 43.00 -40.83 27.69
CA LYS A 6 42.17 -40.42 28.83
C LYS A 6 40.69 -40.46 28.45
N PRO A 7 39.79 -40.85 29.37
CA PRO A 7 38.35 -40.84 29.12
C PRO A 7 37.80 -39.41 29.18
N THR A 8 37.04 -39.03 28.15
CA THR A 8 36.31 -37.77 28.07
C THR A 8 34.99 -37.90 28.82
N THR A 9 34.83 -37.12 29.87
CA THR A 9 33.60 -37.04 30.69
C THR A 9 32.51 -36.33 29.90
N VAL A 10 31.40 -37.03 29.62
CA VAL A 10 30.22 -36.46 28.98
C VAL A 10 29.35 -35.79 30.04
N ALA A 11 29.27 -34.46 30.01
CA ALA A 11 28.38 -33.69 30.85
C ALA A 11 26.94 -33.82 30.35
N THR A 12 26.06 -34.36 31.19
CA THR A 12 24.62 -34.51 30.91
C THR A 12 23.93 -33.16 31.10
N ALA A 13 23.53 -32.51 29.99
CA ALA A 13 22.77 -31.27 30.03
C ALA A 13 21.34 -31.53 30.52
N SER A 14 20.99 -30.95 31.67
CA SER A 14 19.67 -31.01 32.28
C SER A 14 18.66 -30.20 31.45
N ALA A 15 17.66 -30.87 30.89
CA ALA A 15 16.60 -30.26 30.11
C ALA A 15 15.64 -29.45 31.01
N ARG A 16 15.82 -28.13 31.06
CA ARG A 16 14.79 -27.21 31.57
C ARG A 16 13.60 -27.22 30.60
N ARG A 17 12.49 -27.84 31.02
CA ARG A 17 11.18 -27.69 30.38
C ARG A 17 10.80 -26.21 30.35
N ALA A 18 10.85 -25.61 29.17
CA ALA A 18 10.25 -24.31 28.92
C ALA A 18 8.73 -24.42 29.14
N ARG A 19 8.20 -23.69 30.12
CA ARG A 19 6.75 -23.50 30.27
C ARG A 19 6.26 -22.78 29.03
N LYS A 20 5.26 -23.38 28.37
CA LYS A 20 4.50 -22.77 27.28
C LYS A 20 3.80 -21.53 27.86
N PRO A 21 4.05 -20.31 27.33
CA PRO A 21 3.34 -19.12 27.80
C PRO A 21 1.86 -19.28 27.51
N ASP A 22 1.03 -18.94 28.50
CA ASP A 22 -0.42 -18.96 28.35
C ASP A 22 -0.85 -18.03 27.21
N PRO A 23 -1.85 -18.42 26.40
CA PRO A 23 -2.36 -17.58 25.33
C PRO A 23 -2.91 -16.27 25.91
N PRO A 24 -2.66 -15.12 25.27
CA PRO A 24 -3.21 -13.85 25.71
C PRO A 24 -4.73 -13.91 25.71
N ALA A 25 -5.34 -13.36 26.77
CA ALA A 25 -6.79 -13.25 26.89
C ALA A 25 -7.38 -12.55 25.65
N PRO A 26 -8.53 -13.01 25.13
CA PRO A 26 -9.18 -12.35 24.00
C PRO A 26 -9.50 -10.90 24.37
N PRO A 27 -9.31 -9.94 23.43
CA PRO A 27 -9.65 -8.56 23.67
C PRO A 27 -11.16 -8.45 23.98
N ALA A 28 -11.48 -7.67 25.02
CA ALA A 28 -12.85 -7.35 25.38
C ALA A 28 -13.60 -6.81 24.16
N ALA A 29 -14.78 -7.38 23.88
CA ALA A 29 -15.62 -6.97 22.77
C ALA A 29 -15.90 -5.47 22.84
N VAL A 30 -15.47 -4.74 21.80
CA VAL A 30 -15.81 -3.33 21.63
C VAL A 30 -17.32 -3.25 21.41
N PRO A 31 -18.08 -2.51 22.23
CA PRO A 31 -19.51 -2.36 22.03
C PRO A 31 -19.76 -1.69 20.67
N ALA A 32 -20.61 -2.33 19.86
CA ALA A 32 -21.01 -1.83 18.56
C ALA A 32 -21.58 -0.41 18.69
N ALA A 33 -20.95 0.55 18.01
CA ALA A 33 -21.46 1.89 17.87
C ALA A 33 -22.82 1.82 17.14
N SER A 34 -23.88 2.10 17.88
CA SER A 34 -25.24 2.18 17.37
C SER A 34 -25.38 3.46 16.55
N SER A 35 -25.65 3.31 15.26
CA SER A 35 -26.00 4.43 14.38
C SER A 35 -27.23 5.18 14.92
N PRO A 36 -27.18 6.51 15.08
CA PRO A 36 -28.34 7.27 15.49
C PRO A 36 -29.40 7.23 14.38
N LYS A 37 -30.55 6.64 14.72
CA LYS A 37 -31.75 6.58 13.90
C LYS A 37 -32.35 7.99 13.85
N ALA A 38 -32.14 8.70 12.74
CA ALA A 38 -32.71 10.03 12.50
C ALA A 38 -34.22 9.94 12.26
N THR A 39 -35.01 10.01 13.33
CA THR A 39 -36.46 10.25 13.28
C THR A 39 -36.72 11.69 13.71
N GLY A 40 -36.28 12.65 12.89
CA GLY A 40 -36.63 14.07 13.04
C GLY A 40 -37.86 14.39 12.21
N LYS A 41 -39.03 14.37 12.83
CA LYS A 41 -40.28 14.89 12.27
C LYS A 41 -40.16 16.41 12.28
N LEU A 42 -39.98 17.05 11.11
CA LEU A 42 -40.04 18.51 11.00
C LEU A 42 -41.50 18.93 11.17
N ASP A 43 -41.85 19.44 12.35
CA ASP A 43 -43.12 20.13 12.56
C ASP A 43 -43.06 21.48 11.83
N ALA A 44 -44.03 21.69 10.93
CA ALA A 44 -44.18 22.92 10.18
C ALA A 44 -44.53 24.08 11.13
N PRO A 45 -43.87 25.25 11.01
CA PRO A 45 -44.21 26.40 11.82
C PRO A 45 -45.61 26.95 11.46
N PRO A 46 -46.37 27.45 12.44
CA PRO A 46 -47.71 27.98 12.21
C PRO A 46 -47.67 29.22 11.33
N ALA A 47 -48.57 29.26 10.35
CA ALA A 47 -48.77 30.39 9.44
C ALA A 47 -49.19 31.65 10.22
N ALA A 48 -48.30 32.65 10.25
CA ALA A 48 -48.63 33.97 10.73
C ALA A 48 -49.53 34.72 9.71
N PRO A 49 -50.51 35.52 10.16
CA PRO A 49 -51.41 36.24 9.26
C PRO A 49 -50.66 37.33 8.49
N LEU A 50 -50.81 37.29 7.17
CA LEU A 50 -50.30 38.28 6.22
C LEU A 50 -51.02 39.62 6.42
N GLY A 51 -50.35 40.56 7.09
CA GLY A 51 -50.76 41.97 7.11
C GLY A 51 -50.63 42.63 5.72
N PRO A 52 -51.33 43.76 5.48
CA PRO A 52 -51.33 44.43 4.19
C PRO A 52 -49.94 44.95 3.82
N ILE A 53 -49.38 44.40 2.74
CA ILE A 53 -48.10 44.80 2.16
C ILE A 53 -48.23 46.23 1.62
N ARG A 54 -47.77 47.22 2.39
CA ARG A 54 -47.51 48.56 1.87
C ARG A 54 -46.38 48.47 0.86
N LYS A 55 -46.69 48.65 -0.43
CA LYS A 55 -45.71 48.85 -1.51
C LYS A 55 -44.99 50.18 -1.29
N ALA A 56 -43.96 50.17 -0.44
CA ALA A 56 -42.95 51.21 -0.48
C ALA A 56 -42.13 50.99 -1.77
N ALA A 57 -42.09 52.00 -2.64
CA ALA A 57 -41.24 52.00 -3.81
C ALA A 57 -39.77 51.93 -3.35
N ALA A 58 -39.23 50.71 -3.28
CA ALA A 58 -37.82 50.48 -3.00
C ALA A 58 -37.01 51.07 -4.17
N LYS A 59 -36.17 52.06 -3.85
CA LYS A 59 -35.10 52.49 -4.76
C LYS A 59 -34.32 51.24 -5.19
N PRO A 60 -33.92 51.10 -6.46
CA PRO A 60 -33.09 49.99 -6.91
C PRO A 60 -31.81 49.98 -6.09
N GLU A 61 -31.72 49.02 -5.16
CA GLU A 61 -30.55 48.77 -4.36
C GLU A 61 -29.47 48.33 -5.34
N ARG A 62 -28.45 49.17 -5.54
CA ARG A 62 -27.33 48.82 -6.41
C ARG A 62 -26.77 47.49 -5.88
N PRO A 63 -26.60 46.45 -6.73
CA PRO A 63 -26.10 45.17 -6.28
C PRO A 63 -24.81 45.44 -5.51
N GLY A 64 -24.80 45.10 -4.23
CA GLY A 64 -23.65 45.32 -3.36
C GLY A 64 -22.48 44.56 -3.94
N VAL A 65 -21.64 45.24 -4.70
CA VAL A 65 -20.38 44.68 -5.18
C VAL A 65 -19.58 44.39 -3.92
N ALA A 66 -19.37 43.10 -3.63
CA ALA A 66 -18.59 42.67 -2.50
C ALA A 66 -17.25 43.40 -2.55
N THR A 67 -17.07 44.38 -1.68
CA THR A 67 -15.81 45.09 -1.54
C THR A 67 -14.91 44.12 -0.78
N GLY A 68 -13.95 43.52 -1.51
CA GLY A 68 -13.05 42.53 -0.91
C GLY A 68 -12.43 43.02 0.40
N PRO A 69 -12.08 42.12 1.33
CA PRO A 69 -11.58 42.52 2.64
C PRO A 69 -10.31 43.37 2.51
N GLY A 70 -10.27 44.48 3.25
CA GLY A 70 -9.07 45.27 3.48
C GLY A 70 -8.71 46.34 2.44
N PRO A 71 -7.67 47.13 2.76
CA PRO A 71 -7.21 48.27 1.97
C PRO A 71 -6.57 47.85 0.63
N ARG A 72 -6.53 48.77 -0.35
CA ARG A 72 -6.01 48.49 -1.72
C ARG A 72 -4.60 47.91 -1.72
N TRP A 73 -3.72 48.36 -0.83
CA TRP A 73 -2.34 47.88 -0.74
C TRP A 73 -2.27 46.39 -0.36
N LEU A 74 -3.17 45.93 0.52
CA LEU A 74 -3.24 44.52 0.92
C LEU A 74 -3.64 43.64 -0.25
N ARG A 75 -4.63 44.07 -1.04
CA ARG A 75 -5.07 43.35 -2.24
C ARG A 75 -3.94 43.23 -3.25
N LEU A 76 -3.20 44.32 -3.48
CA LEU A 76 -2.02 44.30 -4.36
C LEU A 76 -0.92 43.39 -3.81
N ALA A 77 -0.70 43.38 -2.50
CA ALA A 77 0.26 42.48 -1.86
C ALA A 77 -0.14 41.00 -2.03
N LEU A 78 -1.43 40.67 -1.90
CA LEU A 78 -1.95 39.32 -2.14
C LEU A 78 -1.81 38.90 -3.61
N VAL A 79 -2.10 39.81 -4.56
CA VAL A 79 -1.85 39.55 -5.98
C VAL A 79 -0.36 39.31 -6.24
N GLY A 80 0.51 40.12 -5.66
CA GLY A 80 1.96 39.94 -5.75
C GLY A 80 2.40 38.58 -5.18
N LEU A 81 1.91 38.21 -3.99
CA LEU A 81 2.19 36.92 -3.37
C LEU A 81 1.71 35.74 -4.22
N ALA A 82 0.51 35.84 -4.80
CA ALA A 82 -0.04 34.82 -5.69
C ALA A 82 0.80 34.67 -6.98
N LEU A 83 1.25 35.78 -7.58
CA LEU A 83 2.13 35.75 -8.74
C LEU A 83 3.50 35.16 -8.41
N VAL A 84 4.08 35.49 -7.25
CA VAL A 84 5.33 34.89 -6.77
C VAL A 84 5.16 33.39 -6.55
N TYR A 85 4.07 32.97 -5.91
CA TYR A 85 3.75 31.55 -5.70
C TYR A 85 3.60 30.81 -7.03
N TYR A 86 2.85 31.37 -7.99
CA TYR A 86 2.67 30.78 -9.32
C TYR A 86 3.99 30.73 -10.10
N GLY A 87 4.80 31.78 -10.03
CA GLY A 87 6.13 31.81 -10.63
C GLY A 87 7.05 30.73 -10.06
N ALA A 88 7.05 30.53 -8.75
CA ALA A 88 7.80 29.46 -8.09
C ALA A 88 7.29 28.05 -8.43
N LEU A 89 5.99 27.92 -8.73
CA LEU A 89 5.38 26.68 -9.22
C LEU A 89 5.91 26.28 -10.61
N VAL A 90 6.06 27.26 -11.50
CA VAL A 90 6.41 27.04 -12.92
C VAL A 90 7.93 27.03 -13.14
N HIS A 91 8.64 27.90 -12.44
CA HIS A 91 10.09 28.08 -12.56
C HIS A 91 10.73 27.64 -11.24
N HIS A 92 11.17 26.38 -11.20
CA HIS A 92 11.83 25.79 -10.03
C HIS A 92 12.85 26.76 -9.40
N LEU A 93 12.69 27.05 -8.11
CA LEU A 93 13.61 27.89 -7.36
C LEU A 93 14.98 27.20 -7.24
N PRO A 94 16.09 27.96 -7.22
CA PRO A 94 17.41 27.38 -6.98
C PRO A 94 17.48 26.69 -5.62
N ASP A 95 18.14 25.52 -5.57
CA ASP A 95 18.30 24.72 -4.36
C ASP A 95 19.25 25.43 -3.39
N SER A 96 18.66 26.17 -2.46
CA SER A 96 19.38 26.92 -1.44
C SER A 96 18.73 26.72 -0.08
N ARG A 97 19.53 26.76 0.99
CA ARG A 97 19.04 26.50 2.35
C ARG A 97 17.87 27.41 2.76
N TRP A 98 17.83 28.64 2.24
CA TRP A 98 16.79 29.63 2.53
C TRP A 98 15.53 29.52 1.66
N THR A 99 15.61 28.87 0.50
CA THR A 99 14.45 28.63 -0.38
C THR A 99 13.70 27.34 -0.03
N ARG A 100 14.32 26.44 0.75
CA ARG A 100 13.74 25.14 1.15
C ARG A 100 12.30 25.18 1.69
N PRO A 101 11.89 26.10 2.58
CA PRO A 101 10.50 26.14 3.04
C PRO A 101 9.53 26.47 1.92
N ALA A 102 9.87 27.44 1.05
CA ALA A 102 9.05 27.79 -0.09
C ALA A 102 8.97 26.62 -1.08
N VAL A 103 10.11 25.99 -1.38
CA VAL A 103 10.19 24.79 -2.21
C VAL A 103 9.31 23.67 -1.65
N PHE A 104 9.35 23.38 -0.35
CA PHE A 104 8.49 22.38 0.30
C PHE A 104 6.99 22.64 0.09
N PHE A 105 6.53 23.90 0.20
CA PHE A 105 5.12 24.25 0.02
C PHE A 105 4.71 24.31 -1.46
N THR A 106 5.59 24.71 -2.38
CA THR A 106 5.32 24.69 -3.82
C THR A 106 5.47 23.29 -4.42
N GLU A 107 6.29 22.44 -3.83
CA GLU A 107 6.38 21.01 -4.15
C GLU A 107 5.12 20.26 -3.72
N ALA A 108 4.27 20.81 -2.84
CA ALA A 108 2.99 20.19 -2.49
C ALA A 108 2.07 20.01 -3.73
N THR A 109 2.13 20.90 -4.72
CA THR A 109 1.38 20.72 -5.97
C THR A 109 2.14 19.89 -7.01
N ALA A 110 3.45 19.76 -6.85
CA ALA A 110 4.29 18.80 -7.55
C ALA A 110 4.56 17.59 -6.64
N LEU A 111 3.61 17.20 -5.76
CA LEU A 111 3.89 16.22 -4.69
C LEU A 111 4.30 14.85 -5.26
N PHE A 112 3.92 14.60 -6.51
CA PHE A 112 4.31 13.42 -7.25
C PHE A 112 4.52 13.77 -8.73
N PRO A 113 5.55 14.54 -9.13
CA PRO A 113 5.82 14.80 -10.54
C PRO A 113 6.26 13.51 -11.25
N SER A 114 6.78 12.58 -10.45
CA SER A 114 7.09 11.19 -10.72
C SER A 114 6.13 10.25 -9.96
N ALA A 115 4.89 10.68 -9.64
CA ALA A 115 3.86 9.71 -9.28
C ALA A 115 3.93 8.63 -10.33
N ASN A 116 4.10 7.39 -9.90
CA ASN A 116 4.20 6.30 -10.85
C ASN A 116 2.96 6.42 -11.75
N ALA A 117 3.19 6.75 -13.03
CA ALA A 117 2.17 6.73 -14.08
C ALA A 117 1.72 5.29 -14.38
N VAL A 118 2.03 4.37 -13.46
CA VAL A 118 1.83 2.96 -13.52
C VAL A 118 1.37 2.47 -12.15
N VAL A 119 0.38 1.59 -12.15
CA VAL A 119 0.08 0.72 -11.02
C VAL A 119 1.12 -0.40 -11.02
N LEU A 120 1.80 -0.56 -9.89
CA LEU A 120 2.71 -1.67 -9.66
C LEU A 120 1.99 -2.74 -8.85
N GLU A 121 1.97 -3.94 -9.37
CA GLU A 121 1.41 -5.10 -8.69
C GLU A 121 2.43 -6.23 -8.68
N PHE A 122 2.67 -6.82 -7.52
CA PHE A 122 3.50 -8.00 -7.41
C PHE A 122 2.62 -9.25 -7.34
N ARG A 123 2.98 -10.25 -8.13
CA ARG A 123 2.33 -11.55 -8.19
C ARG A 123 3.32 -12.65 -7.87
N LEU A 124 2.77 -13.77 -7.41
CA LEU A 124 3.52 -14.93 -6.98
C LEU A 124 3.05 -16.13 -7.77
N GLU A 125 4.01 -16.91 -8.23
CA GLU A 125 3.77 -18.19 -8.89
C GLU A 125 4.59 -19.25 -8.18
N ALA A 126 4.04 -20.46 -8.06
CA ALA A 126 4.75 -21.61 -7.52
C ALA A 126 5.04 -22.60 -8.65
N TRP A 127 6.20 -23.25 -8.58
CA TRP A 127 6.48 -24.40 -9.43
C TRP A 127 5.84 -25.63 -8.81
N ALA A 128 4.62 -25.97 -9.25
CA ALA A 128 3.95 -27.19 -8.83
C ALA A 128 4.66 -28.41 -9.43
N CYS A 129 5.10 -29.35 -8.59
CA CYS A 129 5.83 -30.52 -9.05
C CYS A 129 4.96 -31.34 -10.03
N GLY A 130 5.45 -31.52 -11.26
CA GLY A 130 4.73 -32.18 -12.35
C GLY A 130 3.78 -31.30 -13.19
N LYS A 131 3.50 -30.06 -12.78
CA LYS A 131 2.60 -29.13 -13.50
C LYS A 131 3.28 -27.84 -13.98
N GLY A 132 4.45 -27.49 -13.43
CA GLY A 132 5.19 -26.28 -13.78
C GLY A 132 4.71 -25.04 -13.03
N TRP A 133 4.96 -23.85 -13.58
CA TRP A 133 4.59 -22.58 -12.95
C TRP A 133 3.07 -22.38 -12.91
N GLN A 134 2.52 -22.19 -11.73
CA GLN A 134 1.11 -21.89 -11.48
C GLN A 134 0.97 -20.65 -10.60
N PRO A 135 -0.01 -19.77 -10.85
CA PRO A 135 -0.29 -18.66 -9.94
C PRO A 135 -0.71 -19.18 -8.57
N ILE A 136 -0.24 -18.53 -7.51
CA ILE A 136 -0.66 -18.82 -6.13
C ILE A 136 -1.19 -17.56 -5.45
N ASP A 137 -2.13 -17.74 -4.54
CA ASP A 137 -2.63 -16.67 -3.69
C ASP A 137 -1.62 -16.37 -2.57
N PRO A 138 -1.07 -15.14 -2.48
CA PRO A 138 -0.15 -14.80 -1.40
C PRO A 138 -0.85 -14.54 -0.05
N ARG A 139 -2.19 -14.38 -0.01
CA ARG A 139 -2.93 -13.98 1.19
C ARG A 139 -2.80 -14.96 2.38
N PRO A 140 -2.82 -16.30 2.18
CA PRO A 140 -2.58 -17.25 3.28
C PRO A 140 -1.20 -17.08 3.95
N TYR A 141 -0.19 -16.67 3.17
CA TYR A 141 1.17 -16.43 3.67
C TYR A 141 1.35 -15.07 4.34
N PHE A 142 0.58 -14.09 3.87
CA PHE A 142 0.65 -12.68 4.26
C PHE A 142 -0.75 -12.14 4.53
N PRO A 143 -1.40 -12.57 5.63
CA PRO A 143 -2.76 -12.15 5.93
C PRO A 143 -2.84 -10.64 6.12
N ILE A 144 -3.84 -10.02 5.49
CA ILE A 144 -4.12 -8.59 5.60
C ILE A 144 -4.87 -8.38 6.92
N GLN A 145 -4.27 -7.61 7.83
CA GLN A 145 -4.93 -7.21 9.07
C GLN A 145 -5.91 -6.06 8.80
N PRO A 146 -6.99 -5.90 9.58
CA PRO A 146 -7.96 -4.81 9.38
C PRO A 146 -7.34 -3.41 9.40
N ASP A 147 -6.26 -3.26 10.18
CA ASP A 147 -5.54 -1.98 10.32
C ASP A 147 -4.42 -1.81 9.28
N ASP A 148 -4.06 -2.86 8.55
CA ASP A 148 -3.04 -2.81 7.51
C ASP A 148 -3.66 -2.25 6.22
N LYS A 149 -3.26 -1.03 5.87
CA LYS A 149 -3.69 -0.37 4.61
C LYS A 149 -3.11 -1.02 3.35
N GLU A 150 -2.14 -1.93 3.50
CA GLU A 150 -1.42 -2.55 2.39
C GLU A 150 -1.04 -4.01 2.71
N SER A 151 -1.09 -4.88 1.70
CA SER A 151 -0.58 -6.25 1.83
C SER A 151 0.93 -6.25 2.11
N ARG A 152 1.37 -7.01 3.12
CA ARG A 152 2.80 -7.18 3.43
C ARG A 152 3.59 -7.74 2.26
N PHE A 153 2.98 -8.60 1.44
CA PHE A 153 3.58 -9.11 0.23
C PHE A 153 3.82 -7.99 -0.80
N GLN A 154 2.83 -7.12 -1.01
CA GLN A 154 2.97 -5.99 -1.94
C GLN A 154 4.07 -5.02 -1.47
N ARG A 155 4.16 -4.75 -0.15
CA ARG A 155 5.26 -3.95 0.43
C ARG A 155 6.62 -4.60 0.19
N LEU A 156 6.74 -5.90 0.44
CA LEU A 156 7.97 -6.65 0.18
C LEU A 156 8.36 -6.54 -1.30
N GLY A 157 7.39 -6.69 -2.20
CA GLY A 157 7.62 -6.50 -3.63
C GLY A 157 8.09 -5.10 -4.00
N TYR A 158 7.46 -4.08 -3.43
CA TYR A 158 7.86 -2.70 -3.68
C TYR A 158 9.29 -2.41 -3.20
N PHE A 159 9.67 -2.89 -2.01
CA PHE A 159 10.99 -2.60 -1.45
C PHE A 159 12.14 -3.39 -2.09
N TYR A 160 11.91 -4.66 -2.43
CA TYR A 160 13.00 -5.55 -2.88
C TYR A 160 12.95 -5.87 -4.39
N PHE A 161 11.80 -5.74 -5.04
CA PHE A 161 11.61 -6.18 -6.43
C PHE A 161 11.25 -5.05 -7.40
N ASN A 162 11.22 -3.79 -6.94
CA ASN A 162 10.90 -2.66 -7.80
C ASN A 162 12.08 -2.18 -8.66
N HIS A 163 13.33 -2.48 -8.25
CA HIS A 163 14.54 -2.05 -8.96
C HIS A 163 14.75 -2.75 -10.31
N LYS A 164 15.54 -2.13 -11.20
CA LYS A 164 15.85 -2.70 -12.53
C LYS A 164 16.64 -4.01 -12.42
N SER A 165 17.63 -4.04 -11.54
CA SER A 165 18.44 -5.22 -11.22
C SER A 165 18.29 -5.57 -9.74
N LEU A 166 18.30 -6.87 -9.43
CA LEU A 166 18.34 -7.34 -8.05
C LEU A 166 19.71 -7.10 -7.45
N THR A 167 19.77 -6.32 -6.37
CA THR A 167 20.94 -6.21 -5.51
C THR A 167 21.16 -7.52 -4.73
N ARG A 168 22.30 -7.64 -4.06
CA ARG A 168 22.56 -8.78 -3.17
C ARG A 168 21.48 -8.92 -2.09
N ARG A 169 21.10 -7.79 -1.47
CA ARG A 169 20.07 -7.74 -0.44
C ARG A 169 18.71 -8.22 -0.96
N ASP A 170 18.37 -7.86 -2.20
CA ASP A 170 17.10 -8.27 -2.82
C ASP A 170 17.06 -9.78 -3.07
N ARG A 171 18.20 -10.37 -3.47
CA ARG A 171 18.33 -11.84 -3.65
C ARG A 171 18.19 -12.57 -2.33
N GLU A 172 18.85 -12.09 -1.27
CA GLU A 172 18.73 -12.68 0.08
C GLU A 172 17.27 -12.64 0.58
N ALA A 173 16.56 -11.53 0.32
CA ALA A 173 15.13 -11.43 0.63
C ALA A 173 14.27 -12.40 -0.21
N ALA A 174 14.57 -12.55 -1.50
CA ALA A 174 13.87 -13.47 -2.38
C ALA A 174 14.06 -14.94 -1.98
N GLU A 175 15.29 -15.35 -1.65
CA GLU A 175 15.60 -16.70 -1.18
C GLU A 175 14.98 -16.99 0.20
N ALA A 176 14.89 -15.98 1.06
CA ALA A 176 14.17 -16.11 2.32
C ALA A 176 12.67 -16.27 2.10
N LEU A 177 12.08 -15.50 1.17
CA LEU A 177 10.69 -15.60 0.77
C LEU A 177 10.37 -16.98 0.16
N ASP A 178 11.23 -17.49 -0.75
CA ASP A 178 11.11 -18.82 -1.34
C ASP A 178 11.08 -19.91 -0.27
N ARG A 179 12.07 -19.92 0.63
CA ARG A 179 12.10 -20.90 1.74
C ARG A 179 10.88 -20.77 2.66
N TYR A 180 10.41 -19.55 2.93
CA TYR A 180 9.26 -19.32 3.79
C TYR A 180 7.97 -19.89 3.20
N ILE A 181 7.72 -19.66 1.91
CA ILE A 181 6.55 -20.17 1.18
C ILE A 181 6.63 -21.69 1.05
N ALA A 182 7.76 -22.22 0.56
CA ALA A 182 7.95 -23.65 0.36
C ALA A 182 7.75 -24.45 1.67
N ALA A 183 8.21 -23.90 2.81
CA ALA A 183 8.07 -24.55 4.11
C ALA A 183 6.63 -24.55 4.68
N ARG A 184 5.74 -23.69 4.18
CA ARG A 184 4.35 -23.53 4.69
C ARG A 184 3.28 -23.99 3.73
N HIS A 185 3.64 -24.19 2.47
CA HIS A 185 2.70 -24.51 1.40
C HIS A 185 1.82 -25.73 1.71
N ALA A 186 2.39 -26.77 2.29
CA ALA A 186 1.65 -28.00 2.62
C ALA A 186 0.46 -27.78 3.58
N ASP A 187 0.49 -26.73 4.39
CA ASP A 187 -0.51 -26.44 5.42
C ASP A 187 -1.52 -25.36 5.02
N LEU A 188 -1.42 -24.81 3.80
CA LEU A 188 -2.18 -23.64 3.37
C LEU A 188 -2.92 -23.91 2.05
N ASP A 189 -4.14 -23.39 1.95
CA ASP A 189 -4.88 -23.35 0.67
C ASP A 189 -4.53 -22.07 -0.08
N ASP A 190 -3.55 -22.15 -0.99
CA ASP A 190 -3.10 -21.06 -1.84
C ASP A 190 -3.49 -21.23 -3.32
N GLY A 191 -4.35 -22.22 -3.61
CA GLY A 191 -4.82 -22.55 -4.95
C GLY A 191 -3.92 -23.52 -5.75
N VAL A 192 -2.76 -23.92 -5.22
CA VAL A 192 -1.91 -24.94 -5.85
C VAL A 192 -1.92 -26.23 -5.02
N ALA A 193 -2.20 -27.34 -5.69
CA ALA A 193 -2.26 -28.66 -5.06
C ALA A 193 -0.95 -29.44 -5.24
N GLY A 194 -0.52 -30.08 -4.15
CA GLY A 194 0.68 -30.93 -4.12
C GLY A 194 1.94 -30.15 -3.74
N PRO A 195 3.10 -30.81 -3.69
CA PRO A 195 4.33 -30.13 -3.32
C PRO A 195 4.80 -29.13 -4.39
N ILE A 196 5.46 -28.07 -3.94
CA ILE A 196 6.05 -27.05 -4.79
C ILE A 196 7.57 -27.10 -4.76
N GLY A 197 8.19 -26.94 -5.93
CA GLY A 197 9.64 -26.93 -6.10
C GLY A 197 10.26 -25.56 -5.81
N GLY A 198 9.49 -24.48 -5.88
CA GLY A 198 9.99 -23.12 -5.71
C GLY A 198 8.97 -22.07 -6.08
N ILE A 199 9.39 -20.81 -6.08
CA ILE A 199 8.54 -19.66 -6.39
C ILE A 199 9.13 -18.81 -7.51
N ARG A 200 8.27 -18.02 -8.13
CA ARG A 200 8.62 -16.95 -9.03
C ARG A 200 7.86 -15.70 -8.63
N VAL A 201 8.57 -14.57 -8.54
CA VAL A 201 7.99 -13.27 -8.26
C VAL A 201 7.94 -12.46 -9.56
N VAL A 202 6.72 -12.00 -9.88
CA VAL A 202 6.44 -11.26 -11.10
C VAL A 202 5.98 -9.85 -10.74
N LYS A 203 6.64 -8.85 -11.30
CA LYS A 203 6.18 -7.45 -11.25
C LYS A 203 5.30 -7.20 -12.47
N VAL A 204 4.06 -6.81 -12.23
CA VAL A 204 3.10 -6.35 -13.23
C VAL A 204 3.09 -4.83 -13.19
N VAL A 205 3.19 -4.21 -14.37
CA VAL A 205 3.25 -2.76 -14.54
C VAL A 205 2.11 -2.34 -15.47
N ARG A 206 1.08 -1.69 -14.91
CA ARG A 206 -0.09 -1.23 -15.68
C ARG A 206 -0.09 0.27 -15.77
N PRO A 207 -0.09 0.89 -16.97
CA PRO A 207 -0.20 2.33 -17.07
C PRO A 207 -1.53 2.83 -16.50
N PHE A 208 -1.51 3.99 -15.84
CA PHE A 208 -2.74 4.72 -15.57
C PHE A 208 -3.31 5.26 -16.89
N PRO A 209 -4.64 5.30 -17.03
CA PRO A 209 -5.27 5.92 -18.20
C PRO A 209 -5.03 7.44 -18.20
N ALA A 210 -5.28 8.08 -19.34
CA ALA A 210 -5.03 9.51 -19.50
C ALA A 210 -5.94 10.34 -18.57
N PRO A 211 -5.52 11.56 -18.16
CA PRO A 211 -6.37 12.42 -17.34
C PRO A 211 -7.74 12.66 -18.00
N GLY A 212 -8.82 12.37 -17.27
CA GLY A 212 -10.20 12.49 -17.74
C GLY A 212 -10.81 11.18 -18.27
N GLU A 213 -10.01 10.14 -18.47
CA GLU A 213 -10.52 8.82 -18.81
C GLU A 213 -11.06 8.09 -17.56
N PRO A 214 -12.10 7.25 -17.71
CA PRO A 214 -12.62 6.47 -16.61
C PRO A 214 -11.58 5.46 -16.10
N VAL A 215 -11.44 5.39 -14.77
CA VAL A 215 -10.56 4.42 -14.11
C VAL A 215 -11.42 3.32 -13.50
N GLU A 216 -11.25 2.08 -13.95
CA GLU A 216 -11.89 0.94 -13.30
C GLU A 216 -11.34 0.77 -11.88
N ARG A 217 -12.23 0.45 -10.93
CA ARG A 217 -11.81 0.25 -9.55
C ARG A 217 -10.90 -0.97 -9.49
N TYR A 218 -9.70 -0.78 -8.95
CA TYR A 218 -8.73 -1.84 -8.80
C TYR A 218 -9.29 -3.03 -8.02
N HIS A 219 -9.24 -4.22 -8.62
CA HIS A 219 -9.56 -5.49 -7.99
C HIS A 219 -8.37 -6.44 -8.17
N PHE A 220 -7.83 -6.92 -7.05
CA PHE A 220 -6.72 -7.87 -7.07
C PHE A 220 -7.26 -9.30 -7.19
N ASP A 221 -6.93 -9.95 -8.30
CA ASP A 221 -7.12 -11.39 -8.50
C ASP A 221 -5.75 -12.06 -8.70
N PRO A 222 -5.29 -12.91 -7.75
CA PRO A 222 -4.00 -13.57 -7.84
C PRO A 222 -3.93 -14.57 -8.99
N PHE A 223 -5.06 -15.11 -9.46
CA PHE A 223 -5.12 -16.16 -10.48
C PHE A 223 -5.37 -15.61 -11.89
N ALA A 224 -5.81 -14.36 -12.01
CA ALA A 224 -5.91 -13.68 -13.29
C ALA A 224 -4.57 -13.74 -14.03
N GLN A 225 -4.57 -13.86 -15.34
CA GLN A 225 -3.33 -13.79 -16.12
C GLN A 225 -3.05 -12.34 -16.47
N ALA A 226 -1.91 -11.81 -16.01
CA ALA A 226 -1.46 -10.50 -16.47
C ALA A 226 -0.96 -10.59 -17.93
N PRO A 227 -1.21 -9.59 -18.78
CA PRO A 227 -0.64 -9.48 -20.11
C PRO A 227 0.89 -9.64 -20.10
N SER A 228 1.46 -10.32 -21.10
CA SER A 228 2.89 -10.65 -21.13
C SER A 228 3.79 -9.41 -21.23
N ASP A 229 3.31 -8.35 -21.88
CA ASP A 229 3.97 -7.06 -22.05
C ASP A 229 4.00 -6.22 -20.76
N GLU A 230 3.07 -6.45 -19.83
CA GLU A 230 3.04 -5.83 -18.49
C GLU A 230 3.91 -6.58 -17.47
N ARG A 231 4.26 -7.84 -17.76
CA ARG A 231 4.94 -8.74 -16.82
C ARG A 231 6.46 -8.61 -16.88
N ARG A 232 7.09 -8.49 -15.73
CA ARG A 232 8.54 -8.53 -15.56
C ARG A 232 8.88 -9.53 -14.47
N GLU A 233 9.54 -10.61 -14.85
CA GLU A 233 10.09 -11.56 -13.88
C GLU A 233 11.18 -10.85 -13.07
N LYS A 234 11.07 -10.94 -11.74
CA LYS A 234 12.03 -10.33 -10.82
C LYS A 234 12.92 -11.37 -10.16
N TYR A 235 12.33 -12.50 -9.81
CA TYR A 235 13.02 -13.62 -9.20
C TYR A 235 12.35 -14.92 -9.62
N ALA A 236 13.15 -15.96 -9.80
CA ALA A 236 12.70 -17.34 -9.89
C ALA A 236 13.66 -18.24 -9.11
N THR A 237 13.11 -19.22 -8.39
CA THR A 237 13.92 -20.24 -7.72
C THR A 237 14.81 -20.94 -8.77
N PRO A 238 16.13 -21.09 -8.51
CA PRO A 238 17.03 -21.74 -9.44
C PRO A 238 16.55 -23.14 -9.82
N GLU A 239 16.67 -23.50 -11.10
CA GLU A 239 16.14 -24.77 -11.61
C GLU A 239 16.71 -26.00 -10.87
N ALA A 240 17.99 -25.97 -10.49
CA ALA A 240 18.62 -27.03 -9.70
C ALA A 240 17.93 -27.22 -8.33
N GLU A 241 17.53 -26.13 -7.68
CA GLU A 241 16.80 -26.15 -6.42
C GLU A 241 15.38 -26.67 -6.61
N THR A 242 14.69 -26.19 -7.64
CA THR A 242 13.35 -26.64 -8.03
C THR A 242 13.30 -28.15 -8.28
N ARG A 243 14.25 -28.67 -9.06
CA ARG A 243 14.40 -30.11 -9.32
C ARG A 243 14.68 -30.88 -8.04
N ARG A 244 15.55 -30.37 -7.16
CA ARG A 244 15.88 -31.02 -5.88
C ARG A 244 14.65 -31.18 -4.99
N ARG A 245 13.84 -30.13 -4.82
CA ARG A 245 12.63 -30.17 -3.97
C ARG A 245 11.53 -31.06 -4.56
N CYS A 246 11.38 -31.07 -5.89
CA CYS A 246 10.42 -31.97 -6.54
C CYS A 246 10.87 -33.43 -6.60
N ALA A 247 12.16 -33.74 -6.44
CA ALA A 247 12.65 -35.12 -6.42
C ALA A 247 12.32 -35.86 -5.11
N SER A 248 12.05 -35.13 -4.03
CA SER A 248 11.69 -35.70 -2.71
C SER A 248 10.19 -35.81 -2.46
N SER A 249 9.38 -35.57 -3.49
CA SER A 249 7.93 -35.41 -3.45
C SER A 249 7.18 -36.63 -3.96
#